data_AF-A0A8H3DM06-F1
#
_entry.id   AF-A0A8H3DM06-F1
#
_cell.length_a   1.000
_cell.length_b   1.000
_cell.length_c   1.000
_cell.angle_alpha   90.00
_cell.angle_beta   90.00
_cell.angle_gamma   90.00
#
_symmetry.space_group_name_H-M   'P 1'
#
loop_
_entity.id
_entity.type
_entity.pdbx_description
1 polymer ?
#
loop_
_entity_poly.entity_id
_entity_poly.type
_entity_poly.pdbx_seq_one_letter_code
_entity_poly.pdbx_strand_id
1 'polypeptide(L)'
;MYNQMSGSMSEQGPGVRTDNANNIIRCWNEEKAFRMHISAPARYIDAKKNYVKQTEIHEDLNSDLPPEKISEWEQEPIEPTHNGKNWESPMMDPDLTGGFHDTIKEHRQHESVTARIPGRRPGATRWLSDGIELEHSVKNYNDKAKNLGDSPTSLQEETLNGKRLALQGRIESHRKRRELYMEELEEPNQPRIQRFYDEDTNEDLALPSSYTPATLDAADLASLVEAERELRRSICRDSLESVKRLLGAKAAAKRFKDQNVRGQVPNTR
;
A
#
# COMPACT_ATOMS: atom_id res chain seq x y z
N MET A 1 24.17 -1.68 28.86
CA MET A 1 24.31 -1.57 30.33
C MET A 1 22.96 -1.82 31.06
N TYR A 2 22.06 -2.66 30.52
CA TYR A 2 20.72 -2.89 31.13
C TYR A 2 20.66 -4.08 32.11
N ASN A 3 21.75 -4.84 32.26
CA ASN A 3 21.70 -6.15 32.92
C ASN A 3 22.51 -6.25 34.24
N GLN A 4 23.05 -5.14 34.76
CA GLN A 4 23.93 -5.19 35.93
C GLN A 4 23.19 -5.36 37.27
N MET A 5 21.89 -5.05 37.33
CA MET A 5 21.08 -5.10 38.56
C MET A 5 19.99 -6.18 38.53
N SER A 6 19.98 -7.04 37.50
CA SER A 6 18.96 -8.09 37.33
C SER A 6 18.95 -9.09 38.51
N GLY A 7 20.12 -9.47 39.00
CA GLY A 7 20.26 -10.33 40.18
C GLY A 7 19.84 -9.67 41.50
N SER A 8 19.92 -8.35 41.60
CA SER A 8 19.48 -7.60 42.79
C SER A 8 17.97 -7.43 42.87
N MET A 9 17.21 -7.97 41.91
CA MET A 9 15.75 -7.91 41.84
C MET A 9 15.09 -9.30 41.89
N SER A 10 15.86 -10.39 41.99
CA SER A 10 15.34 -11.75 42.14
C SER A 10 15.11 -12.10 43.61
N GLU A 11 14.00 -12.80 43.89
CA GLU A 11 13.63 -13.34 45.22
C GLU A 11 13.78 -12.37 46.39
N GLN A 12 12.90 -11.36 46.43
CA GLN A 12 12.83 -10.41 47.54
C GLN A 12 11.46 -10.48 48.22
N GLY A 13 11.46 -10.29 49.54
CA GLY A 13 10.24 -10.21 50.32
C GLY A 13 9.33 -9.06 49.85
N PRO A 14 8.01 -9.18 50.05
CA PRO A 14 7.06 -8.12 49.73
C PRO A 14 7.45 -6.82 50.46
N GLY A 15 7.61 -5.72 49.70
CA GLY A 15 8.11 -4.42 50.19
C GLY A 15 9.55 -4.12 49.76
N VAL A 16 10.48 -5.05 50.01
CA VAL A 16 11.92 -4.88 49.71
C VAL A 16 12.17 -4.68 48.20
N ARG A 17 11.37 -5.35 47.36
CA ARG A 17 11.43 -5.19 45.91
C ARG A 17 11.12 -3.77 45.43
N THR A 18 10.12 -3.14 46.05
CA THR A 18 9.70 -1.78 45.70
C THR A 18 10.76 -0.77 46.11
N ASP A 19 11.32 -0.94 47.32
CA ASP A 19 12.37 -0.05 47.83
C ASP A 19 13.66 -0.16 47.00
N ASN A 20 14.06 -1.38 46.61
CA ASN A 20 15.20 -1.58 45.73
C ASN A 20 14.97 -1.00 44.34
N ALA A 21 13.78 -1.18 43.75
CA ALA A 21 13.44 -0.54 42.48
C ALA A 21 13.53 0.98 42.56
N ASN A 22 12.95 1.58 43.61
CA ASN A 22 12.98 3.02 43.83
C ASN A 22 14.41 3.54 44.00
N ASN A 23 15.25 2.84 44.78
CA ASN A 23 16.64 3.21 45.00
C ASN A 23 17.47 3.12 43.70
N ILE A 24 17.28 2.06 42.91
CA ILE A 24 17.95 1.90 41.61
C ILE A 24 17.53 3.03 40.66
N ILE A 25 16.23 3.30 40.52
CA ILE A 25 15.71 4.37 39.66
C ILE A 25 16.25 5.73 40.13
N ARG A 26 16.28 5.98 41.44
CA ARG A 26 16.80 7.22 42.01
C ARG A 26 18.29 7.40 41.70
N CYS A 27 19.10 6.36 41.91
CA CYS A 27 20.52 6.36 41.57
C CYS A 27 20.74 6.62 40.08
N TRP A 28 19.96 5.99 39.20
CA TRP A 28 20.03 6.25 37.75
C TRP A 28 19.64 7.67 37.38
N ASN A 29 18.61 8.24 38.01
CA ASN A 29 18.19 9.62 37.77
C ASN A 29 19.26 10.61 38.25
N GLU A 30 19.87 10.35 39.40
CA GLU A 30 20.97 11.13 39.94
C GLU A 30 22.21 11.06 39.03
N GLU A 31 22.58 9.87 38.57
CA GLU A 31 23.66 9.70 37.61
C GLU A 31 23.37 10.42 36.28
N LYS A 32 22.13 10.36 35.77
CA LYS A 32 21.72 11.11 34.58
C LYS A 32 21.82 12.62 34.81
N ALA A 33 21.41 13.11 35.98
CA ALA A 33 21.51 14.52 36.35
C ALA A 33 22.97 14.97 36.38
N PHE A 34 23.86 14.21 37.04
CA PHE A 34 25.28 14.52 37.06
C PHE A 34 25.93 14.42 35.68
N ARG A 35 25.55 13.46 34.83
CA ARG A 35 26.08 13.34 33.46
C ARG A 35 25.41 14.27 32.45
N MET A 36 24.45 15.10 32.85
CA MET A 36 23.72 15.98 31.94
C MET A 36 24.63 17.02 31.29
N HIS A 37 25.61 17.55 32.03
CA HIS A 37 26.59 18.51 31.50
C HIS A 37 27.46 17.95 30.37
N ILE A 38 27.61 16.62 30.25
CA ILE A 38 28.33 15.96 29.14
C ILE A 38 27.34 15.52 28.06
N SER A 39 26.26 14.86 28.47
CA SER A 39 25.32 14.24 27.53
C SER A 39 24.43 15.26 26.81
N ALA A 40 24.05 16.36 27.44
CA ALA A 40 23.20 17.37 26.83
C ALA A 40 23.92 18.14 25.70
N PRO A 41 25.16 18.63 25.87
CA PRO A 41 25.90 19.24 24.75
C PRO A 41 26.15 18.28 23.61
N ALA A 42 26.52 17.02 23.90
CA ALA A 42 26.71 16.00 22.87
C ALA A 42 25.42 15.75 22.06
N ARG A 43 24.28 15.58 22.75
CA ARG A 43 22.97 15.42 22.11
C ARG A 43 22.55 16.65 21.32
N TYR A 44 22.86 17.86 21.81
CA TYR A 44 22.57 19.10 21.10
C TYR A 44 23.38 19.21 19.80
N ILE A 45 24.67 18.85 19.83
CA ILE A 45 25.50 18.80 18.62
C ILE A 45 24.92 17.83 17.59
N ASP A 46 24.52 16.64 18.03
CA ASP A 46 23.90 15.64 17.14
C ASP A 46 22.53 16.09 16.63
N ALA A 47 21.71 16.71 17.49
CA ALA A 47 20.43 17.29 17.10
C ALA A 47 20.62 18.39 16.06
N LYS A 48 21.61 19.28 16.23
CA LYS A 48 21.94 20.32 15.24
C LYS A 48 22.35 19.72 13.89
N LYS A 49 23.18 18.67 13.89
CA LYS A 49 23.55 17.96 12.64
C LYS A 49 22.33 17.37 11.95
N ASN A 50 21.43 16.75 12.71
CA ASN A 50 20.21 16.16 12.15
C ASN A 50 19.23 17.22 11.65
N TYR A 51 19.10 18.34 12.36
CA TYR A 51 18.29 19.47 11.94
C TYR A 51 18.74 20.00 10.57
N VAL A 52 20.05 20.24 10.39
CA VAL A 52 20.59 20.70 9.09
C VAL A 52 20.26 19.70 7.98
N LYS A 53 20.53 18.41 8.19
CA LYS A 53 20.20 17.36 7.20
C LYS A 53 18.71 17.30 6.87
N GLN A 54 17.85 17.40 7.87
CA GLN A 54 16.40 17.36 7.66
C GLN A 54 15.89 18.61 6.95
N THR A 55 16.48 19.77 7.25
CA THR A 55 16.16 21.04 6.59
C THR A 55 16.55 20.98 5.12
N GLU A 56 17.76 20.49 4.80
CA GLU A 56 18.21 20.31 3.42
C GLU A 56 17.26 19.39 2.64
N ILE A 57 16.88 18.24 3.21
CA ILE A 57 15.94 17.30 2.56
C ILE A 57 14.55 17.93 2.39
N HIS A 58 14.09 18.71 3.36
CA HIS A 58 12.80 19.38 3.31
C HIS A 58 12.76 20.49 2.26
N GLU A 59 13.81 21.31 2.16
CA GLU A 59 13.95 22.35 1.14
C GLU A 59 14.03 21.75 -0.26
N ASP A 60 14.81 20.67 -0.43
CA ASP A 60 14.90 19.92 -1.68
C ASP A 60 13.52 19.39 -2.12
N LEU A 61 12.79 18.74 -1.21
CA LEU A 61 11.45 18.23 -1.49
C LEU A 61 10.44 19.34 -1.83
N ASN A 62 10.51 20.48 -1.14
CA ASN A 62 9.63 21.61 -1.40
C ASN A 62 9.94 22.32 -2.72
N SER A 63 11.18 22.22 -3.23
CA SER A 63 11.56 22.83 -4.50
C SER A 63 10.87 22.18 -5.71
N ASP A 64 10.52 20.90 -5.61
CA ASP A 64 9.88 20.12 -6.67
C ASP A 64 8.34 20.22 -6.65
N LEU A 65 7.75 20.75 -5.59
CA LEU A 65 6.30 20.69 -5.34
C LEU A 65 5.59 22.02 -5.63
N PRO A 66 4.33 21.98 -6.09
CA PRO A 66 3.55 23.20 -6.31
C PRO A 66 3.36 24.01 -5.01
N PRO A 67 3.55 25.34 -5.03
CA PRO A 67 3.47 26.17 -3.81
C PRO A 67 2.07 26.17 -3.19
N GLU A 68 1.03 25.99 -4.00
CA GLU A 68 -0.36 25.87 -3.53
C GLU A 68 -0.53 24.65 -2.61
N LYS A 69 0.08 23.52 -2.98
CA LYS A 69 0.01 22.28 -2.19
C LYS A 69 0.81 22.38 -0.90
N ILE A 70 1.95 23.05 -0.93
CA ILE A 70 2.75 23.31 0.28
C ILE A 70 1.95 24.15 1.27
N SER A 71 1.31 25.23 0.79
CA SER A 71 0.48 26.08 1.65
C SER A 71 -0.73 25.36 2.24
N GLU A 72 -1.34 24.44 1.48
CA GLU A 72 -2.41 23.56 1.96
C GLU A 72 -1.91 22.68 3.11
N TRP A 73 -0.75 22.02 2.96
CA TRP A 73 -0.17 21.16 4.00
C TRP A 73 0.30 21.93 5.23
N GLU A 74 0.86 23.13 5.08
CA GLU A 74 1.27 23.98 6.22
C GLU A 74 0.07 24.44 7.06
N GLN A 75 -1.14 24.45 6.49
CA GLN A 75 -2.38 24.76 7.19
C GLN A 75 -3.01 23.52 7.86
N GLU A 76 -2.54 22.30 7.55
CA GLU A 76 -3.06 21.11 8.20
C GLU A 76 -2.70 21.11 9.70
N PRO A 77 -3.68 20.82 10.58
CA PRO A 77 -3.42 20.81 12.02
C PRO A 77 -2.44 19.69 12.36
N ILE A 78 -1.43 20.00 13.17
CA ILE A 78 -0.45 19.01 13.66
C ILE A 78 -0.98 18.32 14.93
N GLU A 79 -1.94 18.95 15.61
CA GLU A 79 -2.47 18.45 16.87
C GLU A 79 -3.35 17.21 16.66
N PRO A 80 -3.21 16.18 17.51
CA PRO A 80 -4.07 15.01 17.43
C PRO A 80 -5.51 15.38 17.78
N THR A 81 -6.44 14.83 17.01
CA THR A 81 -7.88 15.02 17.19
C THR A 81 -8.51 13.73 17.72
N HIS A 82 -9.59 13.84 18.49
CA HIS A 82 -10.28 12.68 19.06
C HIS A 82 -11.57 12.42 18.29
N ASN A 83 -11.66 11.28 17.59
CA ASN A 83 -12.82 10.94 16.74
C ASN A 83 -14.00 10.32 17.52
N GLY A 84 -13.94 10.35 18.86
CA GLY A 84 -14.95 9.74 19.74
C GLY A 84 -14.61 8.32 20.21
N LYS A 85 -13.77 7.58 19.48
CA LYS A 85 -13.31 6.23 19.84
C LYS A 85 -11.80 6.15 20.03
N ASN A 86 -11.04 6.81 19.17
CA ASN A 86 -9.57 6.81 19.19
C ASN A 86 -9.03 8.24 19.00
N TRP A 87 -7.80 8.46 19.47
CA TRP A 87 -7.00 9.62 19.09
C TRP A 87 -6.39 9.37 17.70
N GLU A 88 -6.66 10.26 16.77
CA GLU A 88 -6.09 10.27 15.42
C GLU A 88 -5.13 11.45 15.32
N SER A 89 -3.89 11.18 14.98
CA SER A 89 -2.89 12.21 14.72
C SER A 89 -2.71 12.37 13.21
N PRO A 90 -2.75 13.59 12.67
CA PRO A 90 -2.40 13.84 11.26
C PRO A 90 -0.97 13.42 10.91
N MET A 91 -0.09 13.29 11.92
CA MET A 91 1.27 12.75 11.75
C MET A 91 1.35 11.21 11.89
N MET A 92 0.26 10.55 12.27
CA MET A 92 0.21 9.09 12.18
C MET A 92 0.02 8.71 10.73
N ASP A 93 0.72 7.65 10.36
CA ASP A 93 0.54 6.99 9.08
C ASP A 93 -0.96 6.73 8.86
N PRO A 94 -1.57 7.20 7.76
CA PRO A 94 -2.97 6.94 7.51
C PRO A 94 -3.16 5.42 7.38
N ASP A 95 -4.10 4.88 8.16
CA ASP A 95 -4.59 3.54 7.90
C ASP A 95 -5.30 3.59 6.55
N LEU A 96 -4.71 2.94 5.54
CA LEU A 96 -5.32 2.77 4.23
C LEU A 96 -6.44 1.72 4.36
N THR A 97 -7.48 2.03 5.13
CA THR A 97 -8.63 1.15 5.31
C THR A 97 -9.43 1.03 4.02
N GLY A 98 -9.96 -0.16 3.75
CA GLY A 98 -10.83 -0.42 2.60
C GLY A 98 -10.08 -1.01 1.40
N GLY A 99 -9.73 -2.29 1.51
CA GLY A 99 -9.05 -3.01 0.43
C GLY A 99 -9.97 -3.43 -0.71
N PHE A 100 -9.39 -4.01 -1.76
CA PHE A 100 -10.13 -4.40 -2.97
C PHE A 100 -11.32 -5.31 -2.66
N HIS A 101 -11.13 -6.31 -1.80
CA HIS A 101 -12.23 -7.21 -1.42
C HIS A 101 -13.31 -6.55 -0.56
N ASP A 102 -12.94 -5.58 0.28
CA ASP A 102 -13.91 -4.83 1.08
C ASP A 102 -14.76 -3.93 0.19
N THR A 103 -14.13 -3.23 -0.77
CA THR A 103 -14.86 -2.41 -1.75
C THR A 103 -15.80 -3.25 -2.63
N ILE A 104 -15.39 -4.46 -3.06
CA ILE A 104 -16.29 -5.39 -3.75
C ILE A 104 -17.50 -5.74 -2.89
N LYS A 105 -17.28 -6.01 -1.59
CA LYS A 105 -18.36 -6.38 -0.67
C LYS A 105 -19.34 -5.24 -0.47
N GLU A 106 -18.84 -4.01 -0.32
CA GLU A 106 -19.65 -2.80 -0.19
C GLU A 106 -20.48 -2.53 -1.44
N HIS A 107 -19.86 -2.50 -2.62
CA HIS A 107 -20.57 -2.28 -3.88
C HIS A 107 -21.63 -3.36 -4.15
N ARG A 108 -21.36 -4.63 -3.82
CA ARG A 108 -22.35 -5.71 -3.92
C ARG A 108 -23.56 -5.54 -3.00
N GLN A 109 -23.42 -4.88 -1.85
CA GLN A 109 -24.57 -4.60 -0.97
C GLN A 109 -25.50 -3.55 -1.57
N HIS A 110 -24.98 -2.69 -2.45
CA HIS A 110 -25.75 -1.69 -3.17
C HIS A 110 -26.37 -2.21 -4.48
N GLU A 111 -26.03 -3.43 -4.90
CA GLU A 111 -26.67 -4.09 -6.05
C GLU A 111 -28.11 -4.49 -5.69
N SER A 112 -29.03 -4.25 -6.62
CA SER A 112 -30.44 -4.61 -6.45
C SER A 112 -31.02 -5.17 -7.75
N VAL A 113 -31.82 -6.23 -7.64
CA VAL A 113 -32.50 -6.87 -8.77
C VAL A 113 -33.48 -5.91 -9.47
N THR A 114 -34.03 -4.93 -8.74
CA THR A 114 -34.94 -3.93 -9.28
C THR A 114 -34.25 -2.67 -9.81
N ALA A 115 -32.92 -2.57 -9.67
CA ALA A 115 -32.19 -1.41 -10.13
C ALA A 115 -32.12 -1.39 -11.67
N ARG A 116 -32.71 -0.36 -12.26
CA ARG A 116 -32.50 -0.04 -13.69
C ARG A 116 -31.12 0.58 -13.96
N ILE A 117 -30.47 1.08 -12.91
CA ILE A 117 -29.16 1.74 -12.95
C ILE A 117 -28.08 0.71 -13.28
N PRO A 118 -27.33 0.85 -14.40
CA PRO A 118 -26.33 -0.12 -14.86
C PRO A 118 -25.33 -0.57 -13.80
N GLY A 119 -24.73 0.36 -13.05
CA GLY A 119 -23.75 0.07 -11.99
C GLY A 119 -24.31 -0.60 -10.74
N ARG A 120 -25.64 -0.73 -10.60
CA ARG A 120 -26.31 -1.42 -9.48
C ARG A 120 -27.01 -2.71 -9.91
N ARG A 121 -26.85 -3.11 -11.17
CA ARG A 121 -27.37 -4.39 -11.66
C ARG A 121 -26.66 -5.54 -10.91
N PRO A 122 -27.38 -6.63 -10.57
CA PRO A 122 -26.76 -7.78 -9.93
C PRO A 122 -25.61 -8.33 -10.77
N GLY A 123 -24.42 -8.47 -10.17
CA GLY A 123 -23.24 -9.00 -10.82
C GLY A 123 -22.37 -7.96 -11.57
N ALA A 124 -22.78 -6.70 -11.64
CA ALA A 124 -21.99 -5.64 -12.28
C ALA A 124 -20.62 -5.46 -11.60
N THR A 125 -20.59 -5.42 -10.26
CA THR A 125 -19.35 -5.30 -9.49
C THR A 125 -18.43 -6.50 -9.75
N ARG A 126 -19.02 -7.70 -9.85
CA ARG A 126 -18.25 -8.94 -10.13
C ARG A 126 -17.68 -8.92 -11.54
N TRP A 127 -18.46 -8.47 -12.52
CA TRP A 127 -17.98 -8.36 -13.90
C TRP A 127 -16.84 -7.33 -14.02
N LEU A 128 -16.93 -6.19 -13.33
CA LEU A 128 -15.84 -5.21 -13.24
C LEU A 128 -14.60 -5.81 -12.57
N SER A 129 -14.76 -6.47 -11.41
CA SER A 129 -13.62 -7.08 -10.70
C SER A 129 -12.96 -8.17 -11.54
N ASP A 130 -13.75 -9.04 -12.20
CA ASP A 130 -13.25 -10.07 -13.10
C ASP A 130 -12.43 -9.46 -14.25
N GLY A 131 -12.85 -8.31 -14.78
CA GLY A 131 -12.15 -7.59 -15.85
C GLY A 131 -10.82 -7.02 -15.38
N ILE A 132 -10.78 -6.35 -14.24
CA ILE A 132 -9.54 -5.80 -13.69
C ILE A 132 -8.54 -6.93 -13.35
N GLU A 133 -9.02 -8.05 -12.81
CA GLU A 133 -8.19 -9.24 -12.58
C GLU A 133 -7.65 -9.86 -13.87
N LEU A 134 -8.40 -9.80 -14.97
CA LEU A 134 -7.95 -10.24 -16.30
C LEU A 134 -6.82 -9.34 -16.84
N GLU A 135 -6.94 -8.02 -16.73
CA GLU A 135 -5.84 -7.09 -17.09
C GLU A 135 -4.56 -7.48 -16.35
N HIS A 136 -4.66 -7.73 -15.04
CA HIS A 136 -3.53 -8.11 -14.22
C HIS A 136 -2.98 -9.50 -14.57
N SER A 137 -3.86 -10.44 -14.94
CA SER A 137 -3.47 -11.78 -15.37
C SER A 137 -2.70 -11.76 -16.70
N VAL A 138 -3.11 -10.92 -17.67
CA VAL A 138 -2.39 -10.74 -18.93
C VAL A 138 -1.02 -10.10 -18.69
N LYS A 139 -0.95 -9.06 -17.85
CA LYS A 139 0.33 -8.47 -17.45
C LYS A 139 1.28 -9.49 -16.81
N ASN A 140 0.78 -10.27 -15.85
CA ASN A 140 1.56 -11.33 -15.20
C ASN A 140 2.00 -12.43 -16.18
N TYR A 141 1.19 -12.73 -17.19
CA TYR A 141 1.57 -13.63 -18.26
C TYR A 141 2.74 -13.05 -19.06
N ASN A 142 2.65 -11.77 -19.48
CA ASN A 142 3.68 -11.09 -20.25
C ASN A 142 5.00 -11.01 -19.48
N ASP A 143 4.95 -10.67 -18.19
CA ASP A 143 6.15 -10.63 -17.34
C ASP A 143 6.81 -12.02 -17.26
N LYS A 144 6.02 -13.09 -17.15
CA LYS A 144 6.53 -14.47 -17.14
C LYS A 144 7.12 -14.88 -18.49
N ALA A 145 6.43 -14.58 -19.59
CA ALA A 145 6.91 -14.87 -20.94
C ALA A 145 8.23 -14.14 -21.21
N LYS A 146 8.31 -12.85 -20.90
CA LYS A 146 9.52 -12.03 -21.02
C LYS A 146 10.67 -12.56 -20.16
N ASN A 147 10.39 -13.03 -18.94
CA ASN A 147 11.41 -13.60 -18.06
C ASN A 147 11.96 -14.95 -18.52
N LEU A 148 11.24 -15.67 -19.39
CA LEU A 148 11.69 -16.95 -19.95
C LEU A 148 12.64 -16.75 -21.15
N GLY A 149 12.60 -15.58 -21.80
CA GLY A 149 13.49 -15.22 -22.91
C GLY A 149 13.22 -15.99 -24.21
N ASP A 150 14.19 -15.95 -25.13
CA ASP A 150 14.03 -16.42 -26.52
C ASP A 150 14.16 -17.95 -26.69
N SER A 151 14.46 -18.69 -25.62
CA SER A 151 14.66 -20.15 -25.69
C SER A 151 14.06 -20.86 -24.47
N PRO A 152 12.73 -20.76 -24.27
CA PRO A 152 12.05 -21.53 -23.24
C PRO A 152 12.17 -23.04 -23.50
N THR A 153 12.12 -23.83 -22.44
CA THR A 153 12.02 -25.30 -22.58
C THR A 153 10.67 -25.66 -23.19
N SER A 154 10.59 -26.72 -24.01
CA SER A 154 9.32 -27.18 -24.61
C SER A 154 8.15 -27.30 -23.61
N LEU A 155 8.42 -27.77 -22.38
CA LEU A 155 7.40 -27.84 -21.32
C LEU A 155 6.92 -26.45 -20.86
N GLN A 156 7.82 -25.46 -20.83
CA GLN A 156 7.50 -24.08 -20.46
C GLN A 156 6.67 -23.40 -21.55
N GLU A 157 7.00 -23.65 -22.83
CA GLU A 157 6.20 -23.20 -23.98
C GLU A 157 4.78 -23.75 -23.93
N GLU A 158 4.64 -25.07 -23.72
CA GLU A 158 3.32 -25.70 -23.60
C GLU A 158 2.51 -25.09 -22.45
N THR A 159 3.16 -24.86 -21.30
CA THR A 159 2.52 -24.24 -20.13
C THR A 159 2.10 -22.79 -20.40
N LEU A 160 2.93 -22.01 -21.11
CA LEU A 160 2.58 -20.65 -21.51
C LEU A 160 1.42 -20.65 -22.51
N ASN A 161 1.47 -21.47 -23.55
CA ASN A 161 0.42 -21.60 -24.54
C ASN A 161 -0.92 -22.01 -23.91
N GLY A 162 -0.90 -22.98 -22.98
CA GLY A 162 -2.09 -23.38 -22.23
C GLY A 162 -2.68 -22.23 -21.40
N LYS A 163 -1.84 -21.44 -20.73
CA LYS A 163 -2.28 -20.24 -20.00
C LYS A 163 -2.86 -19.17 -20.91
N ARG A 164 -2.23 -18.95 -22.07
CA ARG A 164 -2.69 -17.99 -23.07
C ARG A 164 -4.08 -18.34 -23.58
N LEU A 165 -4.29 -19.59 -24.04
CA LEU A 165 -5.60 -20.06 -24.50
C LEU A 165 -6.67 -19.94 -23.42
N ALA A 166 -6.33 -20.27 -22.17
CA ALA A 166 -7.25 -20.10 -21.04
C ALA A 166 -7.60 -18.62 -20.79
N LEU A 167 -6.64 -17.69 -20.93
CA LEU A 167 -6.89 -16.26 -20.79
C LEU A 167 -7.74 -15.72 -21.94
N GLN A 168 -7.46 -16.08 -23.20
CA GLN A 168 -8.27 -15.71 -24.36
C GLN A 168 -9.73 -16.15 -24.19
N GLY A 169 -9.96 -17.41 -23.79
CA GLY A 169 -11.33 -17.90 -23.52
C GLY A 169 -12.04 -17.12 -22.40
N ARG A 170 -11.31 -16.67 -21.37
CA ARG A 170 -11.88 -15.80 -20.32
C ARG A 170 -12.15 -14.38 -20.82
N ILE A 171 -11.30 -13.82 -21.68
CA ILE A 171 -11.49 -12.50 -22.31
C ILE A 171 -12.73 -12.51 -23.19
N GLU A 172 -12.88 -13.50 -24.06
CA GLU A 172 -14.09 -13.67 -24.88
C GLU A 172 -15.35 -13.80 -24.03
N SER A 173 -15.30 -14.61 -22.97
CA SER A 173 -16.42 -14.79 -22.03
C SER A 173 -16.74 -13.52 -21.24
N HIS A 174 -15.74 -12.68 -20.96
CA HIS A 174 -15.91 -11.38 -20.31
C HIS A 174 -16.57 -10.37 -21.25
N ARG A 175 -16.12 -10.31 -22.51
CA ARG A 175 -16.72 -9.48 -23.57
C ARG A 175 -18.17 -9.85 -23.84
N LYS A 176 -18.51 -11.14 -23.92
CA LYS A 176 -19.91 -11.58 -24.07
C LYS A 176 -20.80 -11.10 -22.91
N ARG A 177 -20.26 -11.04 -21.68
CA ARG A 177 -20.99 -10.53 -20.51
C ARG A 177 -21.13 -9.00 -20.51
N ARG A 178 -20.31 -8.26 -21.26
CA ARG A 178 -20.40 -6.79 -21.38
C ARG A 178 -21.78 -6.34 -21.84
N GLU A 179 -22.37 -7.06 -22.80
CA GLU A 179 -23.68 -6.73 -23.37
C GLU A 179 -24.78 -6.63 -22.30
N LEU A 180 -24.67 -7.37 -21.19
CA LEU A 180 -25.64 -7.33 -20.09
C LEU A 180 -25.56 -6.05 -19.24
N TYR A 181 -24.43 -5.34 -19.26
CA TYR A 181 -24.16 -4.21 -18.37
C TYR A 181 -23.93 -2.88 -19.12
N MET A 182 -23.41 -2.94 -20.33
CA MET A 182 -23.09 -1.81 -21.20
C MET A 182 -23.76 -2.01 -22.57
N GLU A 183 -25.06 -2.25 -22.53
CA GLU A 183 -25.92 -2.33 -23.72
C GLU A 183 -25.78 -1.02 -24.51
N GLU A 184 -25.82 -1.08 -25.83
CA GLU A 184 -25.76 0.08 -26.76
C GLU A 184 -24.38 0.73 -27.00
N LEU A 185 -23.33 0.34 -26.29
CA LEU A 185 -21.98 0.82 -26.61
C LEU A 185 -21.32 0.02 -27.74
N GLU A 186 -20.86 0.74 -28.75
CA GLU A 186 -20.02 0.20 -29.83
C GLU A 186 -18.61 -0.17 -29.32
N GLU A 187 -17.67 -0.36 -30.24
CA GLU A 187 -16.28 -0.60 -29.90
C GLU A 187 -15.67 0.54 -29.06
N PRO A 188 -14.70 0.26 -28.19
CA PRO A 188 -14.10 1.26 -27.33
C PRO A 188 -13.42 2.39 -28.13
N ASN A 189 -13.81 3.64 -27.84
CA ASN A 189 -13.21 4.82 -28.49
C ASN A 189 -11.83 5.17 -27.93
N GLN A 190 -11.46 4.63 -26.77
CA GLN A 190 -10.15 4.83 -26.15
C GLN A 190 -9.60 3.48 -25.65
N PRO A 191 -9.24 2.57 -26.55
CA PRO A 191 -9.03 1.18 -26.17
C PRO A 191 -7.81 1.01 -25.25
N ARG A 192 -7.99 0.23 -24.19
CA ARG A 192 -6.90 -0.17 -23.28
C ARG A 192 -6.34 -1.51 -23.73
N ILE A 193 -5.58 -1.43 -24.82
CA ILE A 193 -5.06 -2.60 -25.52
C ILE A 193 -4.15 -3.42 -24.59
N GLN A 194 -4.55 -4.66 -24.34
CA GLN A 194 -3.72 -5.70 -23.79
C GLN A 194 -3.09 -6.47 -24.97
N ARG A 195 -1.76 -6.60 -24.95
CA ARG A 195 -1.01 -7.40 -25.92
C ARG A 195 -0.43 -8.60 -25.23
N PHE A 196 -0.60 -9.78 -25.78
CA PHE A 196 0.18 -10.92 -25.35
C PHE A 196 1.60 -10.80 -25.90
N TYR A 197 2.58 -11.24 -25.11
CA TYR A 197 3.97 -11.31 -25.55
C TYR A 197 4.09 -12.14 -26.84
N ASP A 198 4.82 -11.61 -27.83
CA ASP A 198 5.02 -12.18 -29.18
C ASP A 198 3.75 -12.38 -30.04
N GLU A 199 2.65 -11.68 -29.74
CA GLU A 199 1.48 -11.65 -30.61
C GLU A 199 1.12 -10.22 -31.07
N ASP A 200 0.70 -10.11 -32.33
CA ASP A 200 0.17 -8.88 -32.92
C ASP A 200 -1.32 -8.65 -32.60
N THR A 201 -1.96 -9.61 -31.94
CA THR A 201 -3.37 -9.53 -31.53
C THR A 201 -3.53 -8.53 -30.38
N ASN A 202 -4.23 -7.44 -30.68
CA ASN A 202 -4.61 -6.43 -29.72
C ASN A 202 -5.96 -6.80 -29.11
N GLU A 203 -6.00 -7.07 -27.81
CA GLU A 203 -7.24 -7.39 -27.12
C GLU A 203 -7.61 -6.31 -26.10
N ASP A 204 -8.79 -5.69 -26.24
CA ASP A 204 -9.37 -4.82 -25.21
C ASP A 204 -10.51 -5.55 -24.47
N LEU A 205 -10.56 -5.43 -23.15
CA LEU A 205 -11.67 -5.94 -22.34
C LEU A 205 -12.94 -5.09 -22.45
N ALA A 206 -12.82 -3.88 -23.01
CA ALA A 206 -13.90 -2.91 -23.16
C ALA A 206 -14.59 -2.60 -21.82
N LEU A 207 -13.78 -2.37 -20.79
CA LEU A 207 -14.23 -1.83 -19.50
C LEU A 207 -14.64 -0.35 -19.67
N PRO A 208 -15.40 0.23 -18.72
CA PRO A 208 -15.78 1.65 -18.81
C PRO A 208 -14.58 2.60 -19.03
N SER A 209 -13.43 2.30 -18.43
CA SER A 209 -12.19 3.06 -18.65
C SER A 209 -11.59 3.00 -20.07
N SER A 210 -12.12 2.16 -20.95
CA SER A 210 -11.77 2.12 -22.38
C SER A 210 -12.64 3.07 -23.24
N TYR A 211 -13.54 3.84 -22.63
CA TYR A 211 -14.45 4.77 -23.31
C TYR A 211 -14.22 6.21 -22.85
N THR A 212 -14.60 7.17 -23.68
CA THR A 212 -14.51 8.59 -23.31
C THR A 212 -15.64 8.97 -22.35
N PRO A 213 -15.46 9.96 -21.48
CA PRO A 213 -16.52 10.42 -20.58
C PRO A 213 -17.81 10.77 -21.32
N ALA A 214 -17.71 11.46 -22.47
CA ALA A 214 -18.87 11.82 -23.28
C ALA A 214 -19.69 10.62 -23.75
N THR A 215 -19.05 9.50 -24.14
CA THR A 215 -19.78 8.29 -24.54
C THR A 215 -20.42 7.56 -23.35
N LEU A 216 -19.79 7.60 -22.18
CA LEU A 216 -20.31 6.97 -20.97
C LEU A 216 -21.48 7.77 -20.39
N ASP A 217 -21.42 9.10 -20.47
CA ASP A 217 -22.48 10.01 -20.06
C ASP A 217 -23.70 9.89 -20.98
N ALA A 218 -23.48 9.77 -22.30
CA ALA A 218 -24.56 9.57 -23.27
C ALA A 218 -25.32 8.24 -23.04
N ALA A 219 -24.64 7.22 -22.51
CA ALA A 219 -25.21 5.91 -22.20
C ALA A 219 -25.71 5.77 -20.75
N ASP A 220 -25.70 6.85 -19.94
CA ASP A 220 -26.11 6.86 -18.52
C ASP A 220 -25.33 5.82 -17.66
N LEU A 221 -24.03 5.65 -17.95
CA LEU A 221 -23.17 4.66 -17.30
C LEU A 221 -22.34 5.23 -16.13
N ALA A 222 -22.64 6.45 -15.67
CA ALA A 222 -21.89 7.13 -14.62
C ALA A 222 -21.68 6.26 -13.36
N SER A 223 -22.73 5.55 -12.92
CA SER A 223 -22.68 4.63 -11.77
C SER A 223 -21.68 3.48 -11.94
N LEU A 224 -21.53 2.96 -13.16
CA LEU A 224 -20.60 1.87 -13.47
C LEU A 224 -19.16 2.38 -13.52
N VAL A 225 -18.96 3.60 -14.03
CA VAL A 225 -17.67 4.30 -14.05
C VAL A 225 -17.18 4.58 -12.63
N GLU A 226 -18.06 5.04 -11.75
CA GLU A 226 -17.74 5.26 -10.33
C GLU A 226 -17.33 3.96 -9.63
N ALA A 227 -18.08 2.88 -9.86
CA ALA A 227 -17.74 1.56 -9.34
C ALA A 227 -16.36 1.07 -9.83
N GLU A 228 -16.06 1.18 -11.12
CA GLU A 228 -14.74 0.81 -11.64
C GLU A 228 -13.63 1.69 -11.03
N ARG A 229 -13.88 3.01 -10.91
CA ARG A 229 -12.93 3.97 -10.35
C ARG A 229 -12.59 3.62 -8.90
N GLU A 230 -13.58 3.30 -8.09
CA GLU A 230 -13.34 2.98 -6.67
C GLU A 230 -12.66 1.62 -6.52
N LEU A 231 -13.03 0.61 -7.31
CA LEU A 231 -12.33 -0.68 -7.38
C LEU A 231 -10.86 -0.53 -7.78
N ARG A 232 -10.55 0.33 -8.76
CA ARG A 232 -9.15 0.60 -9.14
C ARG A 232 -8.40 1.35 -8.04
N ARG A 233 -9.04 2.30 -7.36
CA ARG A 233 -8.43 3.01 -6.21
C ARG A 233 -8.13 2.07 -5.06
N SER A 234 -9.01 1.13 -4.73
CA SER A 234 -8.79 0.17 -3.66
C SER A 234 -7.62 -0.77 -3.96
N ILE A 235 -7.44 -1.20 -5.21
CA ILE A 235 -6.23 -1.93 -5.64
C ILE A 235 -4.97 -1.10 -5.42
N CYS A 236 -5.00 0.20 -5.76
CA CYS A 236 -3.87 1.09 -5.51
C CYS A 236 -3.58 1.22 -4.01
N ARG A 237 -4.61 1.33 -3.16
CA ARG A 237 -4.46 1.36 -1.69
C ARG A 237 -3.80 0.07 -1.18
N ASP A 238 -4.31 -1.10 -1.58
CA ASP A 238 -3.75 -2.41 -1.21
C ASP A 238 -2.29 -2.57 -1.65
N SER A 239 -1.99 -2.13 -2.88
CA SER A 239 -0.65 -2.20 -3.45
C SER A 239 0.31 -1.28 -2.68
N LEU A 240 -0.13 -0.07 -2.34
CA LEU A 240 0.65 0.90 -1.57
C LEU A 240 0.92 0.37 -0.15
N GLU A 241 -0.10 -0.19 0.50
CA GLU A 241 0.04 -0.80 1.83
C GLU A 241 1.02 -1.99 1.80
N SER A 242 0.93 -2.84 0.78
CA SER A 242 1.87 -3.96 0.60
C SER A 242 3.31 -3.48 0.42
N VAL A 243 3.54 -2.45 -0.42
CA VAL A 243 4.86 -1.84 -0.61
C VAL A 243 5.38 -1.26 0.71
N LYS A 244 4.55 -0.51 1.44
CA LYS A 244 4.90 0.05 2.75
C LYS A 244 5.31 -1.03 3.74
N ARG A 245 4.53 -2.11 3.85
CA ARG A 245 4.83 -3.26 4.70
C ARG A 245 6.16 -3.92 4.32
N LEU A 246 6.41 -4.13 3.03
CA LEU A 246 7.66 -4.73 2.54
C LEU A 246 8.88 -3.83 2.79
N LEU A 247 8.75 -2.52 2.59
CA LEU A 247 9.80 -1.54 2.90
C LEU A 247 10.09 -1.50 4.40
N GLY A 248 9.05 -1.52 5.24
CA GLY A 248 9.18 -1.64 6.70
C GLY A 248 9.92 -2.90 7.11
N ALA A 249 9.53 -4.06 6.57
CA ALA A 249 10.20 -5.34 6.82
C ALA A 249 11.68 -5.32 6.37
N LYS A 250 11.96 -4.76 5.18
CA LYS A 250 13.33 -4.61 4.66
C LYS A 250 14.17 -3.69 5.54
N ALA A 251 13.63 -2.57 6.00
CA ALA A 251 14.31 -1.65 6.90
C ALA A 251 14.60 -2.30 8.25
N ALA A 252 13.64 -3.03 8.82
CA ALA A 252 13.81 -3.79 10.05
C ALA A 252 14.90 -4.87 9.90
N ALA A 253 14.86 -5.64 8.81
CA ALA A 253 15.88 -6.65 8.52
C ALA A 253 17.28 -6.04 8.36
N LYS A 254 17.39 -4.87 7.70
CA LYS A 254 18.65 -4.14 7.57
C LYS A 254 19.17 -3.68 8.93
N ARG A 255 18.34 -3.05 9.76
CA ARG A 255 18.70 -2.64 11.13
C ARG A 255 19.14 -3.83 11.97
N PHE A 256 18.42 -4.95 11.89
CA PHE A 256 18.77 -6.18 12.59
C PHE A 256 20.15 -6.71 12.13
N LYS A 257 20.42 -6.71 10.83
CA LYS A 257 21.72 -7.13 10.28
C LYS A 257 22.85 -6.20 10.74
N ASP A 258 22.62 -4.89 10.70
CA ASP A 258 23.60 -3.90 11.13
C ASP A 258 23.92 -4.03 12.64
N GLN A 259 22.92 -4.36 13.47
CA GLN A 259 23.09 -4.53 14.91
C GLN A 259 23.71 -5.88 15.29
N ASN A 260 23.29 -6.98 14.67
CA ASN A 260 23.59 -8.34 15.16
C ASN A 260 24.62 -9.09 14.30
N VAL A 261 24.76 -8.76 13.01
CA VAL A 261 25.56 -9.54 12.07
C VAL A 261 26.88 -8.85 11.72
N ARG A 262 26.92 -7.52 11.70
CA ARG A 262 28.14 -6.76 11.35
C ARG A 262 29.20 -6.69 12.45
N GLY A 263 29.07 -7.46 13.53
CA GLY A 263 30.18 -7.80 14.43
C GLY A 263 30.79 -6.64 15.24
N GLN A 264 30.18 -5.45 15.25
CA GLN A 264 30.68 -4.28 16.00
C GLN A 264 30.01 -4.06 17.36
N VAL A 265 29.23 -5.02 17.86
CA VAL A 265 28.95 -5.06 19.29
C VAL A 265 30.04 -5.93 19.91
N PRO A 266 30.93 -5.38 20.75
CA PRO A 266 31.83 -6.21 21.53
C PRO A 266 30.94 -7.09 22.41
N ASN A 267 30.79 -8.36 22.02
CA ASN A 267 30.47 -9.43 22.95
C ASN A 267 31.71 -9.65 23.81
N THR A 268 32.03 -8.67 24.65
CA THR A 268 32.94 -8.87 25.78
C THR A 268 32.17 -9.68 26.80
N ARG A 269 32.48 -10.98 26.82
CA ARG A 269 32.54 -11.72 28.08
C ARG A 269 33.67 -11.17 28.94
#